data_AF-A0A662U721-F1
#
_entry.id   AF-A0A662U721-F1
#
_cell.length_a   1.000
_cell.length_b   1.000
_cell.length_c   1.000
_cell.angle_alpha   90.00
_cell.angle_beta   90.00
_cell.angle_gamma   90.00
#
_symmetry.space_group_name_H-M   'P 1'
#
loop_
_entity.id
_entity.type
_entity.pdbx_description
1 polymer ?
#
loop_
_entity_poly.entity_id
_entity_poly.type
_entity_poly.pdbx_seq_one_letter_code
_entity_poly.pdbx_strand_id
1 'polypeptide(L)'
;MRNNLARENITVCTVLLLGTVIRLIFAPFSSGSDIPQFLGFANTLEKHGFCFYMYATGDYWTEEKWPYPWTYVYFPLWGIILYVLKIAANGYVKSYFEGSMHIVKVSMEWILAVKAVLILCDIAIALLIFAITRRARYVTVYYLNPVTIYNSSIYGMFDNVALLFLILSIYLYLKGRTYP
;
A
#
# COMPACT_ATOMS: atom_id res chain seq x y z
N MET A 1 3.49 -37.33 3.43
CA MET A 1 3.79 -35.90 3.66
C MET A 1 4.01 -35.09 2.37
N ARG A 2 4.80 -35.55 1.39
CA ARG A 2 5.11 -34.80 0.15
C ARG A 2 3.87 -34.41 -0.69
N ASN A 3 2.87 -35.29 -0.78
CA ASN A 3 1.64 -35.03 -1.54
C ASN A 3 0.75 -33.92 -0.95
N ASN A 4 0.81 -33.68 0.37
CA ASN A 4 0.06 -32.56 0.97
C ASN A 4 0.70 -31.23 0.63
N LEU A 5 2.03 -31.11 0.68
CA LEU A 5 2.69 -29.83 0.40
C LEU A 5 2.52 -29.39 -1.06
N ALA A 6 2.56 -30.31 -2.02
CA ALA A 6 2.28 -29.99 -3.42
C ALA A 6 0.86 -29.43 -3.61
N ARG A 7 -0.14 -30.05 -2.95
CA ARG A 7 -1.52 -29.56 -2.97
C ARG A 7 -1.67 -28.19 -2.31
N GLU A 8 -1.02 -27.97 -1.17
CA GLU A 8 -1.00 -26.66 -0.49
C GLU A 8 -0.39 -25.59 -1.40
N ASN A 9 0.74 -25.88 -2.05
CA ASN A 9 1.39 -24.96 -3.00
C ASN A 9 0.47 -24.61 -4.17
N ILE A 10 -0.16 -25.60 -4.81
CA ILE A 10 -1.11 -25.37 -5.91
C ILE A 10 -2.25 -24.47 -5.43
N THR A 11 -2.80 -24.76 -4.26
CA THR A 11 -3.90 -23.98 -3.67
C THR A 11 -3.47 -22.53 -3.44
N VAL A 12 -2.28 -22.30 -2.90
CA VAL A 12 -1.72 -20.95 -2.71
C VAL A 12 -1.56 -20.22 -4.04
N CYS A 13 -1.00 -20.87 -5.06
CA CYS A 13 -0.86 -20.27 -6.38
C CYS A 13 -2.21 -19.85 -6.97
N THR A 14 -3.22 -20.72 -6.87
CA THR A 14 -4.59 -20.41 -7.33
C THR A 14 -5.19 -19.23 -6.56
N VAL A 15 -5.06 -19.22 -5.22
CA VAL A 15 -5.55 -18.13 -4.37
C VAL A 15 -4.86 -16.81 -4.69
N LEU A 16 -3.54 -16.82 -4.86
CA LEU A 16 -2.77 -15.64 -5.22
C LEU A 16 -3.17 -15.14 -6.61
N LEU A 17 -3.33 -16.03 -7.59
CA LEU A 17 -3.77 -15.64 -8.93
C LEU A 17 -5.15 -14.98 -8.90
N LEU A 18 -6.16 -15.67 -8.36
CA LEU A 18 -7.53 -15.17 -8.30
C LEU A 18 -7.64 -13.88 -7.47
N GLY A 19 -7.02 -13.85 -6.30
CA GLY A 19 -7.03 -12.67 -5.43
C GLY A 19 -6.29 -11.48 -6.04
N THR A 20 -5.27 -11.70 -6.87
CA THR A 20 -4.58 -10.62 -7.58
C THR A 20 -5.45 -10.10 -8.74
N VAL A 21 -6.09 -10.99 -9.51
CA VAL A 21 -7.03 -10.57 -10.57
C VAL A 21 -8.15 -9.71 -10.00
N ILE A 22 -8.76 -10.10 -8.88
CA ILE A 22 -9.78 -9.30 -8.19
C ILE A 22 -9.25 -7.90 -7.84
N ARG A 23 -8.04 -7.82 -7.26
CA ARG A 23 -7.41 -6.56 -6.90
C ARG A 23 -7.16 -5.66 -8.11
N LEU A 24 -6.65 -6.22 -9.21
CA LEU A 24 -6.38 -5.49 -10.45
C LEU A 24 -7.65 -4.97 -11.11
N ILE A 25 -8.78 -5.68 -10.99
CA ILE A 25 -10.08 -5.20 -11.47
C ILE A 25 -10.50 -3.94 -10.70
N PHE A 26 -10.30 -3.88 -9.38
CA PHE A 26 -10.76 -2.74 -8.58
C PHE A 26 -9.77 -1.57 -8.48
N ALA A 27 -8.48 -1.84 -8.62
CA ALA A 27 -7.39 -0.87 -8.45
C ALA A 27 -7.63 0.48 -9.17
N PRO A 28 -7.98 0.52 -10.48
CA PRO A 28 -8.06 1.80 -11.22
C PRO A 28 -9.31 2.64 -10.92
N PHE A 29 -10.40 2.05 -10.43
CA PHE A 29 -11.73 2.69 -10.46
C PHE A 29 -12.13 3.41 -9.17
N SER A 30 -11.27 3.38 -8.15
CA SER A 30 -11.57 3.97 -6.85
C SER A 30 -10.30 4.45 -6.16
N SER A 31 -10.43 5.34 -5.18
CA SER A 31 -9.36 5.72 -4.27
C SER A 31 -9.95 6.38 -3.04
N GLY A 32 -9.39 6.07 -1.88
CA GLY A 32 -9.60 6.85 -0.67
C GLY A 32 -8.78 8.13 -0.68
N SER A 33 -8.94 8.93 0.36
CA SER A 33 -8.29 10.23 0.54
C SER A 33 -6.77 10.16 0.75
N ASP A 34 -6.23 9.02 1.17
CA ASP A 34 -4.79 8.83 1.35
C ASP A 34 -4.03 8.94 0.03
N ILE A 35 -4.56 8.35 -1.04
CA ILE A 35 -3.93 8.34 -2.38
C ILE A 35 -3.63 9.76 -2.88
N PRO A 36 -4.59 10.70 -2.96
CA PRO A 36 -4.27 12.06 -3.36
C PRO A 36 -3.35 12.77 -2.35
N GLN A 37 -3.47 12.50 -1.04
CA GLN A 37 -2.57 13.09 -0.04
C GLN A 37 -1.11 12.67 -0.26
N PHE A 38 -0.88 11.41 -0.61
CA PHE A 38 0.45 10.89 -0.87
C PHE A 38 1.19 11.62 -1.99
N LEU A 39 0.47 12.12 -3.01
CA LEU A 39 1.10 12.96 -4.04
C LEU A 39 1.56 14.30 -3.46
N GLY A 40 0.78 14.89 -2.55
CA GLY A 40 1.16 16.09 -1.81
C GLY A 40 2.49 15.89 -1.07
N PHE A 41 2.60 14.79 -0.32
CA PHE A 41 3.85 14.45 0.37
C PHE A 41 5.03 14.23 -0.57
N ALA A 42 4.80 13.55 -1.70
CA ALA A 42 5.84 13.34 -2.72
C ALA A 42 6.34 14.66 -3.32
N ASN A 43 5.44 15.61 -3.56
CA ASN A 43 5.78 16.95 -4.07
C ASN A 43 6.56 17.77 -3.05
N THR A 44 6.18 17.71 -1.77
CA THR A 44 6.94 18.37 -0.69
C THR A 44 8.33 17.78 -0.56
N LEU A 45 8.49 16.46 -0.69
CA LEU A 45 9.80 15.81 -0.67
C LEU A 45 10.65 16.21 -1.89
N GLU A 46 10.05 16.34 -3.07
CA GLU A 46 10.73 16.88 -4.25
C GLU A 46 11.22 18.32 -4.02
N LYS A 47 10.36 19.17 -3.47
CA LYS A 47 10.63 20.59 -3.27
C LYS A 47 11.71 20.86 -2.23
N HIS A 48 11.70 20.10 -1.12
CA HIS A 48 12.52 20.41 0.06
C HIS A 48 13.59 19.35 0.38
N GLY A 49 13.61 18.22 -0.33
CA GLY A 49 14.57 17.14 -0.10
C GLY A 49 14.58 16.68 1.37
N PHE A 50 15.76 16.55 1.96
CA PHE A 50 15.90 16.12 3.36
C PHE A 50 15.34 17.11 4.40
N CYS A 51 15.00 18.34 4.01
CA CYS A 51 14.29 19.29 4.88
C CYS A 51 12.77 19.04 4.93
N PHE A 52 12.26 18.00 4.24
CA PHE A 52 10.86 17.61 4.16
C PHE A 52 10.09 17.75 5.47
N TYR A 53 10.61 17.23 6.59
CA TYR A 53 9.90 17.21 7.87
C TYR A 53 9.65 18.60 8.49
N MET A 54 10.37 19.63 8.06
CA MET A 54 10.07 21.00 8.48
C MET A 54 8.76 21.53 7.87
N TYR A 55 8.35 20.97 6.73
CA TYR A 55 7.18 21.38 5.95
C TYR A 55 6.08 20.33 5.95
N ALA A 56 6.37 19.12 6.45
CA ALA A 56 5.46 17.97 6.39
C ALA A 56 4.36 17.99 7.49
N THR A 57 3.84 19.18 7.83
CA THR A 57 2.78 19.37 8.84
C THR A 57 1.50 19.88 8.19
N GLY A 58 0.37 19.68 8.89
CA GLY A 58 -0.92 20.21 8.47
C GLY A 58 -0.97 21.74 8.37
N ASP A 59 -0.03 22.47 9.00
CA ASP A 59 0.01 23.94 8.97
C ASP A 59 0.42 24.49 7.60
N TYR A 60 1.28 23.76 6.86
CA TYR A 60 1.80 24.18 5.56
C TYR A 60 1.00 23.62 4.37
N TRP A 61 -0.17 23.02 4.61
CA TRP A 61 -0.92 22.29 3.59
C TRP A 61 -1.33 23.17 2.39
N THR A 62 -1.57 24.46 2.63
CA THR A 62 -1.96 25.41 1.57
C THR A 62 -0.76 25.80 0.72
N GLU A 63 0.39 26.11 1.35
CA GLU A 63 1.64 26.44 0.68
C GLU A 63 2.21 25.27 -0.11
N GLU A 64 2.06 24.06 0.43
CA GLU A 64 2.48 22.80 -0.19
C GLU A 64 1.44 22.21 -1.14
N LYS A 65 0.28 22.88 -1.29
CA LYS A 65 -0.82 22.50 -2.21
C LYS A 65 -1.32 21.07 -1.98
N TRP A 66 -1.39 20.66 -0.72
CA TRP A 66 -1.94 19.36 -0.36
C TRP A 66 -3.47 19.37 -0.49
N PRO A 67 -4.08 18.20 -0.79
CA PRO A 67 -5.53 18.10 -0.79
C PRO A 67 -6.11 18.25 0.61
N TYR A 68 -5.42 17.79 1.66
CA TYR A 68 -5.90 17.83 3.04
C TYR A 68 -4.84 18.37 4.03
N PRO A 69 -5.26 18.98 5.15
CA PRO A 69 -4.37 19.51 6.19
C PRO A 69 -3.83 18.40 7.11
N TRP A 70 -3.28 17.33 6.52
CA TRP A 70 -2.83 16.15 7.26
C TRP A 70 -1.32 16.14 7.43
N THR A 71 -0.86 16.11 8.68
CA THR A 71 0.54 15.90 9.01
C THR A 71 1.01 14.53 8.51
N TYR A 72 2.23 14.48 7.98
CA TYR A 72 2.86 13.22 7.58
C TYR A 72 3.22 12.39 8.82
N VAL A 73 2.61 11.22 8.98
CA VAL A 73 2.78 10.33 10.15
C VAL A 73 3.48 9.00 9.84
N TYR A 74 3.98 8.84 8.62
CA TYR A 74 4.58 7.58 8.16
C TYR A 74 6.10 7.57 8.38
N PHE A 75 6.72 6.40 8.29
CA PHE A 75 8.17 6.30 8.37
C PHE A 75 8.84 6.87 7.10
N PRO A 76 10.08 7.40 7.18
CA PRO A 76 10.73 8.12 6.06
C PRO A 76 10.78 7.36 4.73
N LEU A 77 11.00 6.05 4.78
CA LEU A 77 11.04 5.19 3.60
C LEU A 77 9.74 5.24 2.78
N TRP A 78 8.57 5.46 3.39
CA TRP A 78 7.33 5.62 2.62
C TRP A 78 7.37 6.88 1.75
N GLY A 79 7.85 8.00 2.29
CA GLY A 79 7.99 9.26 1.54
C GLY A 79 8.93 9.12 0.35
N ILE A 80 10.05 8.41 0.56
CA ILE A 80 11.01 8.09 -0.52
C ILE A 80 10.34 7.23 -1.60
N ILE A 81 9.59 6.19 -1.22
CA ILE A 81 8.83 5.36 -2.18
C ILE A 81 7.86 6.23 -2.97
N LEU A 82 7.08 7.09 -2.31
CA LEU A 82 6.12 7.99 -2.97
C LEU A 82 6.81 8.94 -3.95
N TYR A 83 7.97 9.48 -3.61
CA TYR A 83 8.75 10.32 -4.52
C TYR A 83 9.24 9.54 -5.74
N VAL A 84 9.73 8.32 -5.57
CA VAL A 84 10.12 7.45 -6.71
C VAL A 84 8.91 7.15 -7.59
N LEU A 85 7.76 6.83 -6.99
CA LEU A 85 6.52 6.60 -7.73
C LEU A 85 6.07 7.85 -8.49
N LYS A 86 6.26 9.05 -7.93
CA LYS A 86 5.92 10.31 -8.62
C LYS A 86 6.79 10.51 -9.86
N ILE A 87 8.07 10.19 -9.79
CA ILE A 87 8.96 10.25 -10.96
C ILE A 87 8.50 9.26 -12.03
N ALA A 88 8.09 8.06 -11.63
CA ALA A 88 7.66 7.01 -12.55
C ALA A 88 6.26 7.24 -13.14
N ALA A 89 5.35 7.78 -12.33
CA ALA A 89 3.96 8.02 -12.67
C ALA A 89 3.72 9.52 -12.72
N ASN A 90 3.57 10.04 -13.94
CA ASN A 90 3.27 11.45 -14.22
C ASN A 90 1.80 11.80 -13.85
N GLY A 91 1.38 11.46 -12.63
CA GLY A 91 0.04 11.65 -12.16
C GLY A 91 -0.18 13.00 -11.50
N TYR A 92 -1.45 13.35 -11.30
CA TYR A 92 -1.84 14.65 -10.77
C TYR A 92 -3.02 14.54 -9.79
N VAL A 93 -3.13 15.56 -8.91
CA VAL A 93 -4.25 15.75 -8.00
C VAL A 93 -4.81 17.15 -8.21
N LYS A 94 -6.14 17.26 -8.24
CA LYS A 94 -6.88 18.53 -8.27
C LYS A 94 -7.77 18.60 -7.04
N SER A 95 -7.63 19.68 -6.28
CA SER A 95 -8.41 19.95 -5.06
C SER A 95 -9.08 21.32 -5.23
N TYR A 96 -10.39 21.39 -5.07
CA TYR A 96 -11.16 22.63 -5.20
C TYR A 96 -12.45 22.57 -4.38
N PHE A 97 -13.08 23.72 -4.16
CA PHE A 97 -14.38 23.82 -3.51
C PHE A 97 -15.47 24.12 -4.55
N GLU A 98 -16.59 23.39 -4.47
CA GLU A 98 -17.80 23.64 -5.23
C GLU A 98 -18.93 23.89 -4.24
N GLY A 99 -19.26 25.16 -4.01
CA GLY A 99 -20.11 25.57 -2.89
C GLY A 99 -19.46 25.25 -1.54
N SER A 100 -20.15 24.47 -0.70
CA SER A 100 -19.62 23.97 0.58
C SER A 100 -18.93 22.61 0.49
N MET A 101 -18.83 22.02 -0.72
CA MET A 101 -18.26 20.70 -0.92
C MET A 101 -16.80 20.80 -1.33
N HIS A 102 -15.93 20.12 -0.58
CA HIS A 102 -14.53 19.95 -0.94
C HIS A 102 -14.38 18.75 -1.89
N ILE A 103 -13.89 18.99 -3.10
CA ILE A 103 -13.78 17.99 -4.16
C ILE A 103 -12.30 17.73 -4.46
N VAL A 104 -11.90 16.47 -4.34
CA VAL A 104 -10.55 16.00 -4.66
C VAL A 104 -10.62 14.95 -5.76
N LYS A 105 -9.89 15.20 -6.85
CA LYS A 105 -9.77 14.30 -8.00
C LYS A 105 -8.31 13.92 -8.18
N VAL A 106 -8.07 12.66 -8.50
CA VAL A 106 -6.74 12.10 -8.67
C VAL A 106 -6.66 11.32 -9.98
N SER A 107 -5.51 11.38 -10.64
CA SER A 107 -5.31 10.71 -11.91
C SER A 107 -5.13 9.20 -11.73
N MET A 108 -5.54 8.43 -12.74
CA MET A 108 -5.50 6.97 -12.69
C MET A 108 -4.07 6.43 -12.61
N GLU A 109 -3.12 7.11 -13.26
CA GLU A 109 -1.70 6.75 -13.26
C GLU A 109 -1.14 6.77 -11.83
N TRP A 110 -1.48 7.80 -11.05
CA TRP A 110 -1.07 7.91 -9.66
C TRP A 110 -1.75 6.85 -8.78
N ILE A 111 -3.06 6.64 -8.96
CA ILE A 111 -3.81 5.60 -8.24
C ILE A 111 -3.13 4.25 -8.44
N LEU A 112 -2.86 3.87 -9.70
CA LEU A 112 -2.26 2.59 -10.04
C LEU A 112 -0.84 2.46 -9.52
N ALA A 113 -0.02 3.51 -9.60
CA ALA A 113 1.36 3.48 -9.11
C ALA A 113 1.44 3.19 -7.61
N VAL A 114 0.64 3.89 -6.80
CA VAL A 114 0.62 3.66 -5.34
C VAL A 114 0.01 2.30 -5.01
N LYS A 115 -1.15 1.97 -5.59
CA LYS A 115 -1.83 0.71 -5.28
C LYS A 115 -1.04 -0.51 -5.74
N ALA A 116 -0.24 -0.42 -6.80
CA ALA A 116 0.67 -1.50 -7.19
C ALA A 116 1.61 -1.88 -6.04
N VAL A 117 2.19 -0.90 -5.34
CA VAL A 117 3.03 -1.16 -4.16
C VAL A 117 2.23 -1.83 -3.05
N LEU A 118 1.03 -1.34 -2.75
CA LEU A 118 0.18 -1.91 -1.69
C LEU A 118 -0.26 -3.35 -2.00
N ILE A 119 -0.58 -3.64 -3.26
CA ILE A 119 -0.91 -5.00 -3.73
C ILE A 119 0.32 -5.91 -3.64
N LEU A 120 1.51 -5.43 -4.00
CA LEU A 120 2.75 -6.18 -3.83
C LEU A 120 3.03 -6.49 -2.36
N CYS A 121 2.73 -5.57 -1.44
CA CYS A 121 2.79 -5.84 0.00
C CYS A 121 1.82 -6.95 0.42
N ASP A 122 0.58 -6.96 -0.07
CA ASP A 122 -0.37 -8.05 0.18
C ASP A 122 0.14 -9.41 -0.29
N ILE A 123 0.72 -9.46 -1.49
CA ILE A 123 1.31 -10.68 -2.05
C ILE A 123 2.45 -11.16 -1.16
N ALA A 124 3.35 -10.25 -0.76
CA ALA A 124 4.47 -10.59 0.11
C ALA A 124 4.00 -11.09 1.49
N ILE A 125 2.98 -10.46 2.09
CA ILE A 125 2.38 -10.93 3.35
C ILE A 125 1.78 -12.32 3.19
N ALA A 126 1.01 -12.57 2.13
CA ALA A 126 0.43 -13.87 1.85
C ALA A 126 1.49 -14.96 1.71
N LEU A 127 2.60 -14.66 1.01
CA LEU A 127 3.74 -15.58 0.89
C LEU A 127 4.45 -15.83 2.22
N LEU A 128 4.61 -14.81 3.06
CA LEU A 128 5.19 -14.95 4.39
C LEU A 128 4.30 -15.79 5.32
N ILE A 129 2.98 -15.55 5.31
CA ILE A 129 2.01 -16.38 6.05
C ILE A 129 2.14 -17.84 5.62
N PHE A 130 2.29 -18.11 4.31
CA PHE A 130 2.52 -19.46 3.83
C PHE A 130 3.86 -20.03 4.27
N ALA A 131 4.94 -19.24 4.22
CA ALA A 131 6.27 -19.67 4.62
C ALA A 131 6.32 -20.07 6.11
N ILE A 132 5.62 -19.31 6.97
CA ILE A 132 5.51 -19.58 8.42
C ILE A 132 4.64 -20.81 8.67
N THR A 133 3.45 -20.88 8.07
CA THR A 133 2.42 -21.86 8.48
C THR A 133 2.41 -23.13 7.66
N ARG A 134 2.90 -23.07 6.41
CA ARG A 134 2.81 -24.11 5.37
C ARG A 134 1.38 -24.58 5.09
N ARG A 135 0.38 -23.72 5.32
CA ARG A 135 -1.04 -24.03 5.13
C ARG A 135 -1.73 -22.94 4.30
N ALA A 136 -2.29 -23.32 3.15
CA ALA A 136 -3.00 -22.46 2.22
C ALA A 136 -4.23 -21.81 2.84
N ARG A 137 -4.92 -22.49 3.77
CA ARG A 137 -6.13 -21.93 4.41
C ARG A 137 -5.91 -20.55 5.05
N TYR A 138 -4.75 -20.30 5.64
CA TYR A 138 -4.44 -19.00 6.26
C TYR A 138 -4.15 -17.93 5.20
N VAL A 139 -3.53 -18.34 4.10
CA VAL A 139 -3.34 -17.50 2.92
C VAL A 139 -4.68 -17.13 2.32
N THR A 140 -5.60 -18.08 2.17
CA THR A 140 -6.97 -17.85 1.68
C THR A 140 -7.71 -16.86 2.56
N VAL A 141 -7.71 -17.08 3.87
CA VAL A 141 -8.39 -16.20 4.83
C VAL A 141 -7.85 -14.77 4.77
N TYR A 142 -6.53 -14.59 4.64
CA TYR A 142 -5.94 -13.26 4.52
C TYR A 142 -6.16 -12.64 3.13
N TYR A 143 -5.75 -13.33 2.07
CA TYR A 143 -5.60 -12.75 0.75
C TYR A 143 -6.93 -12.55 0.03
N LEU A 144 -7.95 -13.36 0.34
CA LEU A 144 -9.32 -13.18 -0.16
C LEU A 144 -10.22 -12.44 0.85
N ASN A 145 -9.67 -11.91 1.94
CA ASN A 145 -10.44 -11.09 2.86
C ASN A 145 -10.91 -9.81 2.16
N PRO A 146 -12.22 -9.50 2.15
CA PRO A 146 -12.73 -8.28 1.55
C PRO A 146 -12.12 -7.01 2.19
N VAL A 147 -11.79 -7.04 3.48
CA VAL A 147 -11.14 -5.90 4.16
C VAL A 147 -9.73 -5.68 3.63
N THR A 148 -8.95 -6.75 3.43
CA THR A 148 -7.59 -6.65 2.87
C THR A 148 -7.62 -6.14 1.43
N ILE A 149 -8.57 -6.63 0.62
CA ILE A 149 -8.79 -6.15 -0.75
C ILE A 149 -9.22 -4.69 -0.75
N TYR A 150 -10.15 -4.31 0.13
CA TYR A 150 -10.60 -2.93 0.27
C TYR A 150 -9.42 -2.03 0.60
N ASN A 151 -8.58 -2.43 1.56
CA ASN A 151 -7.50 -1.60 2.05
C ASN A 151 -6.46 -1.27 0.98
N SER A 152 -5.98 -2.27 0.23
CA SER A 152 -4.97 -2.04 -0.82
C SER A 152 -5.58 -1.55 -2.13
N SER A 153 -6.62 -2.23 -2.61
CA SER A 153 -7.04 -2.13 -4.01
C SER A 153 -8.24 -1.21 -4.24
N ILE A 154 -9.04 -0.93 -3.21
CA ILE A 154 -10.18 -0.01 -3.35
C ILE A 154 -9.83 1.34 -2.74
N TYR A 155 -9.45 1.37 -1.47
CA TYR A 155 -9.10 2.59 -0.77
C TYR A 155 -7.65 3.01 -1.07
N GLY A 156 -6.68 2.13 -0.84
CA GLY A 156 -5.26 2.44 -0.98
C GLY A 156 -4.61 3.01 0.28
N MET A 157 -4.90 2.42 1.45
CA MET A 157 -4.28 2.80 2.72
C MET A 157 -2.90 2.17 2.91
N PHE A 158 -2.08 2.82 3.73
CA PHE A 158 -0.70 2.43 4.02
C PHE A 158 -0.56 1.15 4.89
N ASP A 159 -1.61 0.73 5.60
CA ASP A 159 -1.54 -0.28 6.68
C ASP A 159 -0.87 -1.59 6.23
N ASN A 160 -1.03 -1.97 4.96
CA ASN A 160 -0.45 -3.22 4.43
C ASN A 160 1.08 -3.15 4.37
N VAL A 161 1.67 -1.95 4.25
CA VAL A 161 3.11 -1.75 4.35
C VAL A 161 3.58 -2.01 5.78
N ALA A 162 2.90 -1.44 6.78
CA ALA A 162 3.22 -1.67 8.19
C ALA A 162 3.05 -3.16 8.57
N LEU A 163 1.96 -3.78 8.11
CA LEU A 163 1.70 -5.20 8.31
C LEU A 163 2.78 -6.09 7.69
N LEU A 164 3.29 -5.74 6.51
CA LEU A 164 4.39 -6.47 5.87
C LEU A 164 5.62 -6.53 6.79
N PHE A 165 6.05 -5.40 7.34
CA PHE A 165 7.20 -5.37 8.25
C PHE A 165 6.94 -6.16 9.54
N LEU A 166 5.73 -6.11 10.08
CA LEU A 166 5.35 -6.90 11.24
C LEU A 166 5.46 -8.41 10.95
N ILE A 167 4.82 -8.90 9.88
CA ILE A 167 4.85 -10.33 9.54
C ILE A 167 6.26 -10.79 9.15
N LEU A 168 7.04 -9.94 8.46
CA LEU A 168 8.44 -10.22 8.16
C LEU A 168 9.27 -10.38 9.43
N SER A 169 9.07 -9.53 10.44
CA SER A 169 9.78 -9.63 11.72
C SER A 169 9.48 -10.96 12.44
N ILE A 170 8.21 -11.38 12.42
CA ILE A 170 7.78 -12.68 12.98
C ILE A 170 8.43 -13.83 12.22
N TYR A 171 8.44 -13.79 10.88
CA TYR A 171 9.10 -14.80 10.07
C TYR A 171 10.59 -14.93 10.41
N LEU A 172 11.31 -13.81 10.48
CA LEU A 172 12.74 -13.80 10.80
C LEU A 172 13.01 -14.30 12.22
N TYR A 173 12.19 -13.89 13.19
CA TYR A 173 12.30 -14.37 14.57
C TYR A 173 12.14 -15.89 14.68
N LEU A 174 11.12 -16.45 14.03
CA LEU A 174 10.88 -17.90 14.01
C LEU A 174 11.98 -18.65 13.27
N LYS A 175 12.50 -18.09 12.18
CA LYS A 175 13.63 -18.67 11.43
C LYS A 175 14.93 -18.65 12.25
N GLY A 176 15.17 -17.57 12.99
CA GLY A 176 16.32 -17.47 13.90
C GLY A 176 16.29 -18.50 15.02
N ARG A 177 15.09 -18.86 15.52
CA ARG A 177 14.94 -19.95 16.52
C ARG A 177 15.18 -21.34 15.96
N THR A 178 15.07 -21.55 14.64
CA THR A 178 15.37 -22.85 14.02
C THR A 178 16.86 -23.13 13.80
N TYR A 179 17.75 -22.22 14.21
CA TYR A 179 19.19 -22.46 14.32
C TYR A 179 19.64 -22.26 15.77
N PRO A 180 19.94 -23.35 16.53
CA PRO A 180 20.85 -23.27 17.66
C PRO A 180 22.28 -22.99 17.20
#